data_AF-A0A7Y6M434-F1
#
_entry.id   AF-A0A7Y6M434-F1
#
_cell.length_a   1.000
_cell.length_b   1.000
_cell.length_c   1.000
_cell.angle_alpha   90.00
_cell.angle_beta   90.00
_cell.angle_gamma   90.00
#
_symmetry.space_group_name_H-M   'P 1'
#
loop_
_entity.id
_entity.type
_entity.pdbx_description
1 polymer ?
#
loop_
_entity_poly.entity_id
_entity_poly.type
_entity_poly.pdbx_seq_one_letter_code
_entity_poly.pdbx_strand_id
1 'polypeptide(L)'
;MVVVLTGCGSPGRPAEPSSRPPYGVSVSLAQWRSDEPAHAIEVAVRNTTDTPVHFTDVQLISPSFKTLPPESKDSTIGRTERTDLRIPFGEANCSPRGLPEVRPATVAARVRVGSEPPRRVVFPVPHPDPLLARLLRDECSAFLVKQAADIAFGPDWKRDGDLMRGTLVLTRRGAGRVAVGSVDGTTHYIVTPARRARPLVVLEAGAARAEAPIALSPGRCDPHAFAEAKKAFLFPVRASVDGGEERVVIVQPPAERQKELIDYALEVCGLKK
;
A
#
# COMPACT_ATOMS: atom_id res chain seq x y z
N MET A 1 -17.43 2.12 -60.40
CA MET A 1 -18.06 2.66 -59.18
C MET A 1 -17.13 2.32 -58.02
N VAL A 2 -16.28 3.25 -57.60
CA VAL A 2 -15.29 3.05 -56.52
C VAL A 2 -15.83 3.78 -55.30
N VAL A 3 -16.11 3.02 -54.25
CA VAL A 3 -16.54 3.55 -52.94
C VAL A 3 -15.29 3.73 -52.09
N VAL A 4 -14.99 4.97 -51.70
CA VAL A 4 -13.93 5.29 -50.73
C VAL A 4 -14.58 5.47 -49.37
N LEU A 5 -14.29 4.57 -48.43
CA LEU A 5 -14.67 4.69 -47.02
C LEU A 5 -13.60 5.53 -46.29
N THR A 6 -13.93 6.76 -45.93
CA THR A 6 -13.13 7.59 -45.02
C THR A 6 -13.45 7.24 -43.57
N GLY A 7 -12.49 6.64 -42.86
CA GLY A 7 -12.58 6.39 -41.42
C GLY A 7 -12.29 7.64 -40.60
N CYS A 8 -13.19 8.00 -39.69
CA CYS A 8 -12.97 9.05 -38.68
C CYS A 8 -12.06 8.50 -37.57
N GLY A 9 -10.77 8.85 -37.61
CA GLY A 9 -9.91 8.77 -36.43
C GLY A 9 -10.14 10.00 -35.56
N SER A 10 -10.62 9.83 -34.33
CA SER A 10 -10.71 10.91 -33.35
C SER A 10 -9.30 11.44 -33.03
N PRO A 11 -9.03 12.75 -33.21
CA PRO A 11 -7.75 13.32 -32.81
C PRO A 11 -7.63 13.28 -31.28
N GLY A 12 -6.55 12.69 -30.78
CA GLY A 12 -6.20 12.75 -29.36
C GLY A 12 -6.10 14.20 -28.91
N ARG A 13 -6.80 14.53 -27.81
CA ARG A 13 -6.83 15.88 -27.23
C ARG A 13 -5.39 16.34 -26.96
N PRO A 14 -4.96 17.53 -27.43
CA PRO A 14 -3.64 18.05 -27.14
C PRO A 14 -3.42 18.14 -25.63
N ALA A 15 -2.25 17.69 -25.15
CA ALA A 15 -1.88 17.85 -23.75
C ALA A 15 -1.77 19.36 -23.44
N GLU A 16 -2.54 19.84 -22.46
CA GLU A 16 -2.43 21.22 -22.00
C GLU A 16 -0.99 21.52 -21.53
N PRO A 17 -0.41 22.67 -21.92
CA PRO A 17 0.94 23.05 -21.49
C PRO A 17 1.00 23.13 -19.96
N SER A 18 1.95 22.39 -19.37
CA SER A 18 2.19 22.41 -17.94
C SER A 18 2.91 23.70 -17.53
N SER A 19 2.43 24.32 -16.46
CA SER A 19 2.98 25.57 -15.92
C SER A 19 3.58 25.36 -14.52
N ARG A 20 4.43 26.30 -14.10
CA ARG A 20 5.08 26.25 -12.77
C ARG A 20 4.05 26.38 -11.63
N PRO A 21 4.36 25.85 -10.42
CA PRO A 21 3.56 26.08 -9.22
C PRO A 21 3.24 27.56 -8.98
N PRO A 22 2.03 27.89 -8.47
CA PRO A 22 1.75 29.23 -7.95
C PRO A 22 2.80 29.65 -6.91
N TYR A 23 3.12 30.94 -6.86
CA TYR A 23 4.05 31.47 -5.86
C TYR A 23 3.56 31.13 -4.44
N GLY A 24 4.49 30.69 -3.58
CA GLY A 24 4.18 30.34 -2.20
C GLY A 24 3.37 29.05 -2.00
N VAL A 25 3.10 28.28 -3.07
CA VAL A 25 2.40 26.99 -3.01
C VAL A 25 3.36 25.85 -3.35
N SER A 26 3.42 24.87 -2.47
CA SER A 26 4.25 23.67 -2.63
C SER A 26 3.50 22.42 -2.18
N VAL A 27 3.97 21.25 -2.61
CA VAL A 27 3.44 19.97 -2.16
C VAL A 27 4.55 19.07 -1.64
N SER A 28 4.21 18.21 -0.69
CA SER A 28 5.00 17.05 -0.28
C SER A 28 4.10 15.83 -0.21
N LEU A 29 4.69 14.64 -0.14
CA LEU A 29 3.92 13.41 0.00
C LEU A 29 3.91 12.94 1.46
N ALA A 30 2.78 12.41 1.89
CA ALA A 30 2.63 11.74 3.18
C ALA A 30 1.70 10.53 3.03
N GLN A 31 1.61 9.72 4.08
CA GLN A 31 0.64 8.63 4.12
C GLN A 31 0.17 8.44 5.56
N TRP A 32 -1.14 8.51 5.78
CA TRP A 32 -1.70 8.18 7.09
C TRP A 32 -1.84 6.68 7.24
N ARG A 33 -1.98 6.24 8.49
CA ARG A 33 -2.17 4.83 8.83
C ARG A 33 -3.41 4.21 8.17
N SER A 34 -4.44 5.01 7.91
CA SER A 34 -5.65 4.60 7.20
C SER A 34 -5.45 4.41 5.69
N ASP A 35 -4.42 5.02 5.13
CA ASP A 35 -4.22 5.07 3.68
C ASP A 35 -3.39 3.89 3.19
N GLU A 36 -2.54 3.33 4.05
CA GLU A 36 -1.75 2.12 3.78
C GLU A 36 -2.59 0.94 3.29
N PRO A 37 -3.60 0.45 4.05
CA PRO A 37 -4.45 -0.65 3.56
C PRO A 37 -5.32 -0.25 2.36
N ALA A 38 -5.53 1.05 2.13
CA ALA A 38 -6.37 1.57 1.07
C ALA A 38 -5.59 1.95 -0.19
N HIS A 39 -4.28 1.66 -0.24
CA HIS A 39 -3.40 1.98 -1.37
C HIS A 39 -3.50 3.46 -1.80
N ALA A 40 -3.45 4.34 -0.81
CA ALA A 40 -3.56 5.78 -0.99
C ALA A 40 -2.39 6.53 -0.35
N ILE A 41 -2.15 7.75 -0.80
CA ILE A 41 -1.21 8.72 -0.23
C ILE A 41 -1.89 10.08 -0.09
N GLU A 42 -1.27 10.96 0.67
CA GLU A 42 -1.67 12.35 0.81
C GLU A 42 -0.73 13.25 0.01
N VAL A 43 -1.32 14.11 -0.81
CA VAL A 43 -0.62 15.28 -1.33
C VAL A 43 -0.80 16.39 -0.31
N ALA A 44 0.21 16.59 0.54
CA ALA A 44 0.24 17.61 1.57
C ALA A 44 0.57 18.96 0.93
N VAL A 45 -0.46 19.79 0.76
CA VAL A 45 -0.35 21.13 0.15
C VAL A 45 -0.01 22.14 1.24
N ARG A 46 0.99 22.98 0.95
CA ARG A 46 1.33 24.17 1.74
C ARG A 46 1.04 25.41 0.90
N ASN A 47 0.36 26.39 1.46
CA ASN A 47 0.10 27.70 0.85
C ASN A 47 0.48 28.80 1.84
N THR A 48 1.54 29.54 1.50
CA THR A 48 2.08 30.63 2.33
C THR A 48 1.49 32.00 2.03
N THR A 49 0.57 32.07 1.06
CA THR A 49 -0.06 33.31 0.61
C THR A 49 -1.50 33.40 1.14
N ASP A 50 -2.05 34.62 1.19
CA ASP A 50 -3.47 34.82 1.50
C ASP A 50 -4.39 34.58 0.28
N THR A 51 -3.83 34.30 -0.90
CA THR A 51 -4.61 33.96 -2.09
C THR A 51 -4.97 32.47 -2.08
N PRO A 52 -6.27 32.11 -2.05
CA PRO A 52 -6.67 30.71 -2.09
C PRO A 52 -6.37 30.07 -3.44
N VAL A 53 -5.99 28.80 -3.41
CA VAL A 53 -5.78 27.98 -4.61
C VAL A 53 -6.79 26.84 -4.61
N HIS A 54 -7.58 26.80 -5.66
CA HIS A 54 -8.56 25.76 -5.91
C HIS A 54 -7.92 24.63 -6.71
N PHE A 55 -7.95 23.41 -6.17
CA PHE A 55 -7.50 22.18 -6.81
C PHE A 55 -8.71 21.41 -7.33
N THR A 56 -8.84 21.31 -8.65
CA THR A 56 -9.91 20.54 -9.29
C THR A 56 -9.61 19.04 -9.22
N ASP A 57 -8.39 18.66 -9.56
CA ASP A 57 -7.89 17.29 -9.50
C ASP A 57 -6.39 17.25 -9.25
N VAL A 58 -5.93 16.09 -8.81
CA VAL A 58 -4.55 15.82 -8.44
C VAL A 58 -4.13 14.43 -8.92
N GLN A 59 -2.90 14.31 -9.41
CA GLN A 59 -2.35 13.08 -9.96
C GLN A 59 -0.89 12.92 -9.56
N LEU A 60 -0.51 11.74 -9.05
CA LEU A 60 0.89 11.36 -8.93
C LEU A 60 1.42 10.87 -10.27
N ILE A 61 2.57 11.41 -10.71
CA ILE A 61 3.30 10.96 -11.88
C ILE A 61 4.69 10.52 -11.43
N SER A 62 4.98 9.23 -11.55
CA SER A 62 6.27 8.65 -11.20
C SER A 62 6.59 7.48 -12.14
N PRO A 63 7.81 7.37 -12.68
CA PRO A 63 8.25 6.15 -13.37
C PRO A 63 8.30 4.91 -12.48
N SER A 64 8.30 5.09 -11.15
CA SER A 64 8.39 3.98 -10.17
C SER A 64 7.06 3.27 -9.93
N PHE A 65 5.94 3.87 -10.33
CA PHE A 65 4.59 3.35 -10.11
C PHE A 65 3.76 3.47 -11.39
N LYS A 66 2.74 2.62 -11.55
CA LYS A 66 1.74 2.80 -12.61
C LYS A 66 1.05 4.15 -12.43
N THR A 67 0.91 4.90 -13.52
CA THR A 67 0.20 6.17 -13.49
C THR A 67 -1.31 5.89 -13.48
N LEU A 68 -2.01 6.36 -12.45
CA LEU A 68 -3.48 6.35 -12.39
C LEU A 68 -4.05 7.64 -12.99
N PRO A 69 -5.33 7.64 -13.42
CA PRO A 69 -6.01 8.87 -13.82
C PRO A 69 -5.99 9.94 -12.71
N PRO A 70 -6.11 11.24 -13.04
CA PRO A 70 -6.26 12.28 -12.04
C PRO A 70 -7.48 12.04 -11.15
N GLU A 71 -7.28 12.21 -9.84
CA GLU A 71 -8.32 12.06 -8.83
C GLU A 71 -9.00 13.41 -8.59
N SER A 72 -10.33 13.45 -8.68
CA SER A 72 -11.10 14.66 -8.39
C SER A 72 -10.95 15.05 -6.92
N LYS A 73 -10.78 16.36 -6.66
CA LYS A 73 -10.66 16.91 -5.30
C LYS A 73 -11.61 18.04 -5.00
N ASP A 74 -11.90 18.88 -5.99
CA ASP A 74 -12.79 20.05 -5.86
C ASP A 74 -12.59 20.80 -4.53
N SER A 75 -11.33 21.14 -4.23
CA SER A 75 -10.92 21.62 -2.90
C SER A 75 -10.24 22.98 -2.99
N THR A 76 -10.71 23.96 -2.22
CA THR A 76 -10.10 25.29 -2.14
C THR A 76 -9.23 25.40 -0.90
N ILE A 77 -7.93 25.63 -1.12
CA ILE A 77 -6.92 25.68 -0.06
C ILE A 77 -6.47 27.12 0.14
N GLY A 78 -6.89 27.71 1.26
CA GLY A 78 -6.40 29.01 1.73
C GLY A 78 -4.98 28.93 2.31
N ARG A 79 -4.55 29.97 3.05
CA ARG A 79 -3.27 29.96 3.74
C ARG A 79 -3.21 28.81 4.74
N THR A 80 -2.21 27.94 4.60
CA THR A 80 -2.03 26.76 5.45
C THR A 80 -0.58 26.29 5.42
N GLU A 81 -0.09 25.79 6.55
CA GLU A 81 1.16 25.03 6.57
C GLU A 81 0.96 23.63 6.00
N ARG A 82 -0.26 23.08 6.08
CA ARG A 82 -0.60 21.76 5.55
C ARG A 82 -2.10 21.56 5.38
N THR A 83 -2.51 21.15 4.19
CA THR A 83 -3.81 20.55 3.91
C THR A 83 -3.61 19.35 3.00
N ASP A 84 -4.17 18.22 3.38
CA ASP A 84 -3.93 16.94 2.73
C ASP A 84 -5.03 16.65 1.69
N LEU A 85 -4.59 16.30 0.48
CA LEU A 85 -5.45 15.84 -0.60
C LEU A 85 -5.17 14.35 -0.88
N ARG A 86 -6.04 13.49 -0.36
CA ARG A 86 -5.87 12.03 -0.44
C ARG A 86 -6.08 11.50 -1.85
N ILE A 87 -5.08 10.87 -2.45
CA ILE A 87 -5.19 10.25 -3.79
C ILE A 87 -4.79 8.78 -3.74
N PRO A 88 -5.37 7.91 -4.60
CA PRO A 88 -4.79 6.61 -4.84
C PRO A 88 -3.44 6.75 -5.56
N PHE A 89 -2.58 5.74 -5.46
CA PHE A 89 -1.39 5.61 -6.30
C PHE A 89 -1.42 4.26 -7.03
N GLY A 90 -0.68 4.11 -8.13
CA GLY A 90 -0.68 2.85 -8.87
C GLY A 90 0.31 1.84 -8.31
N GLU A 91 0.19 0.58 -8.73
CA GLU A 91 1.13 -0.49 -8.36
C GLU A 91 2.58 -0.11 -8.72
N ALA A 92 3.54 -0.55 -7.91
CA ALA A 92 4.95 -0.39 -8.16
C ALA A 92 5.40 -1.09 -9.45
N ASN A 93 6.26 -0.41 -10.22
CA ASN A 93 6.90 -0.96 -11.41
C ASN A 93 8.11 -1.80 -10.99
N CYS A 94 7.85 -3.04 -10.58
CA CYS A 94 8.88 -3.96 -10.08
C CYS A 94 9.63 -4.69 -11.19
N SER A 95 10.86 -5.09 -10.87
CA SER A 95 11.73 -5.89 -11.75
C SER A 95 11.96 -7.27 -11.14
N PRO A 96 11.97 -8.36 -11.92
CA PRO A 96 12.32 -9.68 -11.41
C PRO A 96 13.80 -9.79 -11.01
N ARG A 97 14.63 -8.82 -11.41
CA ARG A 97 16.09 -8.85 -11.17
C ARG A 97 16.51 -8.31 -9.80
N GLY A 98 15.60 -7.69 -9.05
CA GLY A 98 15.90 -7.09 -7.76
C GLY A 98 15.09 -5.83 -7.48
N LEU A 99 15.41 -5.17 -6.36
CA LEU A 99 14.73 -3.94 -5.95
C LEU A 99 15.19 -2.77 -6.81
N PRO A 100 14.27 -2.07 -7.51
CA PRO A 100 14.61 -0.83 -8.21
C PRO A 100 14.82 0.32 -7.22
N GLU A 101 15.64 1.30 -7.61
CA GLU A 101 15.71 2.59 -6.93
C GLU A 101 14.51 3.46 -7.30
N VAL A 102 14.04 4.27 -6.34
CA VAL A 102 12.98 5.24 -6.60
C VAL A 102 13.44 6.26 -7.64
N ARG A 103 12.57 6.58 -8.60
CA ARG A 103 12.82 7.57 -9.65
C ARG A 103 12.16 8.91 -9.29
N PRO A 104 12.66 10.04 -9.82
CA PRO A 104 12.04 11.35 -9.63
C PRO A 104 10.54 11.33 -9.97
N ALA A 105 9.75 12.02 -9.14
CA ALA A 105 8.30 12.06 -9.25
C ALA A 105 7.81 13.51 -9.25
N THR A 106 6.58 13.69 -9.74
CA THR A 106 5.88 14.97 -9.71
C THR A 106 4.42 14.78 -9.35
N VAL A 107 3.79 15.82 -8.82
CA VAL A 107 2.34 15.90 -8.69
C VAL A 107 1.82 16.83 -9.77
N ALA A 108 0.99 16.33 -10.67
CA ALA A 108 0.25 17.16 -11.61
C ALA A 108 -1.13 17.50 -11.02
N ALA A 109 -1.57 18.74 -11.17
CA ALA A 109 -2.89 19.17 -10.74
C ALA A 109 -3.46 20.21 -11.70
N ARG A 110 -4.79 20.25 -11.87
CA ARG A 110 -5.48 21.41 -12.43
C ARG A 110 -5.85 22.35 -11.29
N VAL A 111 -5.31 23.56 -11.33
CA VAL A 111 -5.49 24.55 -10.27
C VAL A 111 -6.00 25.88 -10.80
N ARG A 112 -6.73 26.60 -9.95
CA ARG A 112 -7.15 27.98 -10.17
C ARG A 112 -6.72 28.84 -8.98
N VAL A 113 -6.03 29.95 -9.26
CA VAL A 113 -5.54 30.89 -8.24
C VAL A 113 -6.48 32.10 -8.22
N GLY A 114 -7.19 32.33 -7.11
CA GLY A 114 -8.19 33.39 -7.03
C GLY A 114 -9.23 33.33 -8.16
N SER A 115 -9.30 34.39 -8.97
CA SER A 115 -10.22 34.53 -10.12
C SER A 115 -9.60 34.17 -11.47
N GLU A 116 -8.34 33.70 -11.52
CA GLU A 116 -7.69 33.30 -12.77
C GLU A 116 -8.38 32.08 -13.42
N PRO A 117 -8.26 31.86 -14.74
CA PRO A 117 -8.68 30.61 -15.36
C PRO A 117 -7.94 29.39 -14.78
N PRO A 118 -8.60 28.22 -14.66
CA PRO A 118 -7.91 26.98 -14.27
C PRO A 118 -6.79 26.64 -15.25
N ARG A 119 -5.64 26.18 -14.73
CA ARG A 119 -4.48 25.76 -15.52
C ARG A 119 -3.84 24.51 -14.94
N ARG A 120 -3.20 23.72 -15.81
CA ARG A 120 -2.41 22.56 -15.38
C ARG A 120 -1.07 23.00 -14.80
N VAL A 121 -0.76 22.50 -13.62
CA VAL A 121 0.47 22.75 -12.87
C VAL A 121 1.17 21.45 -12.54
N VAL A 122 2.50 21.48 -12.56
CA VAL A 122 3.35 20.36 -12.13
C VAL A 122 4.17 20.80 -10.92
N PHE A 123 3.93 20.17 -9.79
CA PHE A 123 4.69 20.36 -8.56
C PHE A 123 5.82 19.33 -8.49
N PRO A 124 7.07 19.77 -8.27
CA PRO A 124 8.17 18.84 -8.03
C PRO A 124 7.97 18.14 -6.69
N VAL A 125 8.24 16.84 -6.63
CA VAL A 125 8.39 16.09 -5.38
C VAL A 125 9.88 15.99 -5.07
N PRO A 126 10.34 16.18 -3.82
CA PRO A 126 11.74 15.97 -3.46
C PRO A 126 12.24 14.60 -3.91
N HIS A 127 13.50 14.52 -4.34
CA HIS A 127 14.11 13.28 -4.78
C HIS A 127 15.45 13.04 -4.07
N PRO A 128 15.65 11.86 -3.46
CA PRO A 128 14.67 10.79 -3.27
C PRO A 128 13.54 11.20 -2.31
N ASP A 129 12.31 10.80 -2.64
CA ASP A 129 11.19 10.94 -1.70
C ASP A 129 11.16 9.69 -0.79
N PRO A 130 11.22 9.86 0.54
CA PRO A 130 11.31 8.72 1.46
C PRO A 130 10.04 7.87 1.51
N LEU A 131 8.86 8.45 1.26
CA LEU A 131 7.61 7.69 1.21
C LEU A 131 7.57 6.82 -0.05
N LEU A 132 7.85 7.39 -1.21
CA LEU A 132 7.87 6.63 -2.48
C LEU A 132 8.96 5.55 -2.46
N ALA A 133 10.14 5.83 -1.89
CA ALA A 133 11.19 4.82 -1.72
C ALA A 133 10.72 3.65 -0.85
N ARG A 134 10.03 3.94 0.26
CA ARG A 134 9.45 2.91 1.13
C ARG A 134 8.40 2.09 0.40
N LEU A 135 7.42 2.73 -0.23
CA LEU A 135 6.33 2.05 -0.93
C LEU A 135 6.85 1.15 -2.06
N LEU A 136 7.81 1.65 -2.83
CA LEU A 136 8.46 0.88 -3.91
C LEU A 136 9.18 -0.35 -3.37
N ARG A 137 9.97 -0.18 -2.30
CA ARG A 137 10.68 -1.28 -1.66
C ARG A 137 9.70 -2.32 -1.12
N ASP A 138 8.65 -1.89 -0.42
CA ASP A 138 7.69 -2.79 0.22
C ASP A 138 6.93 -3.63 -0.83
N GLU A 139 6.40 -2.99 -1.89
CA GLU A 139 5.69 -3.69 -2.96
C GLU A 139 6.61 -4.59 -3.80
N CYS A 140 7.82 -4.12 -4.14
CA CYS A 140 8.75 -4.94 -4.92
C CYS A 140 9.40 -6.05 -4.12
N SER A 141 9.51 -5.91 -2.80
CA SER A 141 9.89 -7.02 -1.92
C SER A 141 8.84 -8.13 -1.95
N ALA A 142 7.56 -7.76 -1.84
CA ALA A 142 6.46 -8.71 -1.97
C ALA A 142 6.42 -9.37 -3.35
N PHE A 143 6.61 -8.59 -4.42
CA PHE A 143 6.69 -9.09 -5.79
C PHE A 143 7.79 -10.15 -5.97
N LEU A 144 9.01 -9.89 -5.46
CA LEU A 144 10.14 -10.82 -5.58
C LEU A 144 9.87 -12.16 -4.88
N VAL A 145 9.27 -12.14 -3.69
CA VAL A 145 8.88 -13.38 -2.99
C VAL A 145 7.74 -14.10 -3.72
N LYS A 146 6.74 -13.34 -4.20
CA LYS A 146 5.55 -13.87 -4.88
C LYS A 146 5.85 -14.60 -6.19
N GLN A 147 6.97 -14.27 -6.85
CA GLN A 147 7.44 -15.02 -8.00
C GLN A 147 7.74 -16.50 -7.67
N ALA A 148 8.20 -16.79 -6.45
CA ALA A 148 8.52 -18.14 -6.00
C ALA A 148 7.35 -18.82 -5.28
N ALA A 149 6.64 -18.09 -4.40
CA ALA A 149 5.51 -18.63 -3.64
C ALA A 149 4.51 -17.57 -3.19
N ASP A 150 3.22 -17.94 -3.14
CA ASP A 150 2.23 -17.20 -2.37
C ASP A 150 2.36 -17.54 -0.88
N ILE A 151 2.16 -16.54 -0.02
CA ILE A 151 2.10 -16.70 1.44
C ILE A 151 0.74 -16.20 1.90
N ALA A 152 -0.02 -17.04 2.61
CA ALA A 152 -1.37 -16.72 3.05
C ALA A 152 -1.68 -17.31 4.43
N PHE A 153 -2.69 -16.75 5.09
CA PHE A 153 -3.33 -17.41 6.23
C PHE A 153 -4.14 -18.60 5.69
N GLY A 154 -3.94 -19.78 6.28
CA GLY A 154 -4.68 -20.99 5.94
C GLY A 154 -6.18 -20.83 6.20
N PRO A 155 -7.03 -21.65 5.54
CA PRO A 155 -8.48 -21.53 5.65
C PRO A 155 -8.99 -21.96 7.03
N ASP A 156 -8.31 -22.89 7.69
CA ASP A 156 -8.76 -23.50 8.94
C ASP A 156 -8.19 -22.76 10.15
N TRP A 157 -9.04 -22.04 10.87
CA TRP A 157 -8.72 -21.49 12.18
C TRP A 157 -9.75 -21.92 13.22
N LYS A 158 -9.25 -22.21 14.42
CA LYS A 158 -10.05 -22.70 15.54
C LYS A 158 -9.64 -21.96 16.81
N ARG A 159 -10.64 -21.58 17.58
CA ARG A 159 -10.43 -21.08 18.94
C ARG A 159 -10.02 -22.23 19.86
N ASP A 160 -8.99 -22.00 20.65
CA ASP A 160 -8.52 -22.87 21.72
C ASP A 160 -8.26 -22.01 22.96
N GLY A 161 -9.24 -21.97 23.86
CA GLY A 161 -9.27 -21.04 24.99
C GLY A 161 -9.18 -19.57 24.52
N ASP A 162 -8.13 -18.89 24.98
CA ASP A 162 -7.83 -17.50 24.66
C ASP A 162 -6.97 -17.34 23.41
N LEU A 163 -6.71 -18.41 22.64
CA LEU A 163 -5.92 -18.39 21.42
C LEU A 163 -6.79 -18.67 20.19
N MET A 164 -6.47 -18.02 19.09
CA MET A 164 -6.99 -18.36 17.76
C MET A 164 -5.89 -19.08 16.98
N ARG A 165 -6.00 -20.39 16.79
CA ARG A 165 -4.99 -21.23 16.15
C ARG A 165 -5.30 -21.44 14.68
N GLY A 166 -4.26 -21.44 13.85
CA GLY A 166 -4.36 -21.75 12.44
C GLY A 166 -2.98 -21.99 11.82
N THR A 167 -2.87 -21.81 10.52
CA THR A 167 -1.62 -22.01 9.78
C THR A 167 -1.28 -20.83 8.90
N LEU A 168 0.02 -20.58 8.73
CA LEU A 168 0.54 -19.85 7.57
C LEU A 168 0.85 -20.87 6.48
N VAL A 169 0.34 -20.66 5.27
CA VAL A 169 0.49 -21.57 4.14
C VAL A 169 1.35 -20.91 3.07
N LEU A 170 2.35 -21.65 2.59
CA LEU A 170 3.13 -21.32 1.40
C LEU A 170 2.69 -22.21 0.25
N THR A 171 2.37 -21.60 -0.89
CA THR A 171 1.98 -22.31 -2.12
C THR A 171 2.95 -21.96 -3.24
N ARG A 172 3.52 -22.96 -3.90
CA ARG A 172 4.50 -22.76 -4.98
C ARG A 172 3.90 -22.00 -6.16
N ARG A 173 4.64 -21.02 -6.66
CA ARG A 173 4.34 -20.25 -7.88
C ARG A 173 5.46 -20.32 -8.92
N GLY A 174 6.69 -20.51 -8.47
CA GLY A 174 7.86 -20.60 -9.33
C GLY A 174 8.95 -21.50 -8.76
N ALA A 175 10.12 -21.42 -9.37
CA ALA A 175 11.31 -22.12 -8.92
C ALA A 175 11.87 -21.50 -7.63
N GLY A 176 12.83 -22.20 -7.03
CA GLY A 176 13.54 -21.75 -5.83
C GLY A 176 12.94 -22.29 -4.53
N ARG A 177 13.78 -22.24 -3.50
CA ARG A 177 13.46 -22.54 -2.11
C ARG A 177 13.00 -21.26 -1.42
N VAL A 178 11.84 -21.31 -0.77
CA VAL A 178 11.31 -20.17 0.00
C VAL A 178 11.37 -20.50 1.49
N ALA A 179 12.00 -19.64 2.29
CA ALA A 179 12.06 -19.79 3.73
C ALA A 179 11.41 -18.58 4.42
N VAL A 180 10.44 -18.85 5.30
CA VAL A 180 9.87 -17.82 6.19
C VAL A 180 10.66 -17.82 7.49
N GLY A 181 11.30 -16.70 7.81
CA GLY A 181 12.06 -16.50 9.03
C GLY A 181 11.15 -16.24 10.23
N SER A 182 10.15 -15.36 10.07
CA SER A 182 9.15 -15.05 11.10
C SER A 182 7.86 -14.50 10.51
N VAL A 183 6.81 -14.54 11.33
CA VAL A 183 5.58 -13.76 11.16
C VAL A 183 5.51 -12.84 12.36
N ASP A 184 5.56 -11.54 12.12
CA ASP A 184 5.55 -10.52 13.16
C ASP A 184 4.09 -10.16 13.51
N GLY A 185 3.85 -9.83 14.78
CA GLY A 185 2.54 -9.38 15.24
C GLY A 185 2.18 -7.98 14.75
N THR A 186 0.92 -7.60 14.94
CA THR A 186 0.44 -6.22 14.79
C THR A 186 0.23 -5.60 16.17
N THR A 187 -0.16 -4.32 16.22
CA THR A 187 -0.57 -3.68 17.49
C THR A 187 -1.75 -4.43 18.14
N HIS A 188 -2.59 -5.09 17.33
CA HIS A 188 -3.82 -5.74 17.78
C HIS A 188 -3.65 -7.22 18.06
N TYR A 189 -2.68 -7.87 17.43
CA TYR A 189 -2.51 -9.31 17.52
C TYR A 189 -1.04 -9.70 17.71
N ILE A 190 -0.79 -10.50 18.74
CA ILE A 190 0.48 -11.19 18.94
C ILE A 190 0.43 -12.48 18.14
N VAL A 191 1.51 -12.79 17.40
CA VAL A 191 1.67 -14.05 16.68
C VAL A 191 2.59 -14.96 17.47
N THR A 192 2.12 -16.17 17.78
CA THR A 192 2.89 -17.19 18.48
C THR A 192 3.05 -18.43 17.58
N PRO A 193 4.25 -18.69 17.04
CA PRO A 193 4.55 -19.94 16.35
C PRO A 193 4.37 -21.16 17.26
N ALA A 194 3.86 -22.28 16.71
CA ALA A 194 3.81 -23.53 17.45
C ALA A 194 5.20 -24.10 17.77
N ARG A 195 6.21 -23.78 16.94
CA ARG A 195 7.62 -24.11 17.16
C ARG A 195 8.46 -22.84 17.13
N ARG A 196 9.31 -22.67 18.15
CA ARG A 196 10.28 -21.57 18.22
C ARG A 196 11.57 -21.94 17.47
N ALA A 197 11.44 -22.22 16.17
CA ALA A 197 12.55 -22.54 15.28
C ALA A 197 12.69 -21.47 14.20
N ARG A 198 13.92 -21.30 13.67
CA ARG A 198 14.19 -20.48 12.49
C ARG A 198 14.89 -21.34 11.44
N PRO A 199 14.41 -21.37 10.19
CA PRO A 199 13.18 -20.73 9.69
C PRO A 199 11.90 -21.32 10.32
N LEU A 200 10.84 -20.53 10.35
CA LEU A 200 9.51 -20.93 10.80
C LEU A 200 8.93 -22.04 9.92
N VAL A 201 9.09 -21.90 8.61
CA VAL A 201 8.70 -22.89 7.60
C VAL A 201 9.55 -22.73 6.36
N VAL A 202 9.79 -23.83 5.67
CA VAL A 202 10.51 -23.87 4.39
C VAL A 202 9.67 -24.59 3.34
N LEU A 203 9.49 -23.94 2.20
CA LEU A 203 9.01 -24.54 0.97
C LEU A 203 10.23 -24.97 0.14
N GLU A 204 10.62 -26.23 0.27
CA GLU A 204 11.72 -26.84 -0.49
C GLU A 204 11.43 -26.86 -1.98
N ALA A 205 12.45 -26.71 -2.84
CA ALA A 205 12.32 -26.47 -4.29
C ALA A 205 11.41 -27.46 -5.06
N GLY A 206 11.28 -28.71 -4.60
CA GLY A 206 10.40 -29.72 -5.19
C GLY A 206 9.01 -29.83 -4.56
N ALA A 207 8.77 -29.17 -3.42
CA ALA A 207 7.49 -29.24 -2.70
C ALA A 207 6.49 -28.23 -3.25
N ALA A 208 5.24 -28.65 -3.45
CA ALA A 208 4.17 -27.76 -3.92
C ALA A 208 3.62 -26.84 -2.81
N ARG A 209 3.72 -27.27 -1.56
CA ARG A 209 3.12 -26.60 -0.39
C ARG A 209 3.95 -26.84 0.87
N ALA A 210 3.95 -25.86 1.77
CA ALA A 210 4.51 -25.97 3.11
C ALA A 210 3.66 -25.15 4.09
N GLU A 211 3.66 -25.52 5.37
CA GLU A 211 2.80 -24.87 6.37
C GLU A 211 3.51 -24.67 7.70
N ALA A 212 3.16 -23.57 8.39
CA ALA A 212 3.59 -23.30 9.74
C ALA A 212 2.37 -23.11 10.65
N PRO A 213 2.14 -23.97 11.65
CA PRO A 213 1.12 -23.71 12.66
C PRO A 213 1.48 -22.48 13.50
N ILE A 214 0.53 -21.57 13.63
CA ILE A 214 0.63 -20.34 14.41
C ILE A 214 -0.62 -20.14 15.26
N ALA A 215 -0.50 -19.34 16.31
CA ALA A 215 -1.62 -18.87 17.11
C ALA A 215 -1.61 -17.34 17.16
N LEU A 216 -2.79 -16.75 17.17
CA LEU A 216 -3.02 -15.33 17.41
C LEU A 216 -3.62 -15.16 18.80
N SER A 217 -3.20 -14.10 19.50
CA SER A 217 -3.86 -13.60 20.71
C SER A 217 -3.98 -12.08 20.65
N PRO A 218 -4.93 -11.45 21.36
CA PRO A 218 -4.98 -9.99 21.45
C PRO A 218 -3.65 -9.43 21.98
N GLY A 219 -3.12 -8.43 21.29
CA GLY A 219 -1.95 -7.66 21.75
C GLY A 219 -2.34 -6.48 22.64
N ARG A 220 -3.59 -6.03 22.55
CA ARG A 220 -4.19 -4.97 23.39
C ARG A 220 -5.65 -5.29 23.66
N CYS A 221 -6.10 -4.98 24.87
CA CYS A 221 -7.47 -5.19 25.34
C CYS A 221 -8.11 -3.89 25.85
N ASP A 222 -7.97 -2.80 25.10
CA ASP A 222 -8.69 -1.56 25.36
C ASP A 222 -9.63 -1.20 24.19
N PRO A 223 -10.82 -0.61 24.47
CA PRO A 223 -11.79 -0.27 23.43
C PRO A 223 -11.24 0.62 22.31
N HIS A 224 -10.31 1.53 22.65
CA HIS A 224 -9.70 2.44 21.69
C HIS A 224 -8.91 1.69 20.61
N ALA A 225 -8.18 0.65 20.99
CA ALA A 225 -7.45 -0.18 20.02
C ALA A 225 -8.39 -0.73 18.94
N PHE A 226 -9.52 -1.31 19.32
CA PHE A 226 -10.46 -1.91 18.36
C PHE A 226 -11.23 -0.88 17.53
N ALA A 227 -11.56 0.28 18.11
CA ALA A 227 -12.20 1.37 17.39
C ALA A 227 -11.32 1.95 16.26
N GLU A 228 -9.98 1.87 16.40
CA GLU A 228 -9.01 2.40 15.43
C GLU A 228 -8.18 1.32 14.72
N ALA A 229 -8.77 0.15 14.46
CA ALA A 229 -8.12 -1.04 13.87
C ALA A 229 -7.67 -0.93 12.40
N LYS A 230 -7.23 0.25 11.94
CA LYS A 230 -6.83 0.56 10.54
C LYS A 230 -5.79 -0.41 9.95
N LYS A 231 -4.89 -0.94 10.77
CA LYS A 231 -3.80 -1.86 10.35
C LYS A 231 -3.77 -3.18 11.09
N ALA A 232 -4.86 -3.53 11.77
CA ALA A 232 -4.90 -4.69 12.67
C ALA A 232 -4.49 -5.99 11.97
N PHE A 233 -4.70 -6.07 10.66
CA PHE A 233 -4.54 -7.27 9.85
C PHE A 233 -3.36 -7.22 8.87
N LEU A 234 -2.48 -6.22 8.96
CA LEU A 234 -1.29 -6.13 8.12
C LEU A 234 -0.12 -6.87 8.78
N PHE A 235 -0.09 -8.20 8.72
CA PHE A 235 0.96 -9.01 9.37
C PHE A 235 2.24 -9.04 8.52
N PRO A 236 3.38 -8.52 9.03
CA PRO A 236 4.64 -8.60 8.32
C PRO A 236 5.20 -10.03 8.39
N VAL A 237 5.39 -10.65 7.23
CA VAL A 237 6.06 -11.94 7.10
C VAL A 237 7.45 -11.72 6.52
N ARG A 238 8.46 -12.23 7.20
CA ARG A 238 9.85 -12.16 6.75
C ARG A 238 10.19 -13.40 5.97
N ALA A 239 10.50 -13.27 4.68
CA ALA A 239 10.74 -14.39 3.78
C ALA A 239 11.97 -14.16 2.89
N SER A 240 12.70 -15.23 2.61
CA SER A 240 13.83 -15.23 1.67
C SER A 240 13.62 -16.28 0.57
N VAL A 241 14.19 -16.01 -0.60
CA VAL A 241 14.24 -16.93 -1.74
C VAL A 241 15.69 -17.34 -1.95
N ASP A 242 15.95 -18.64 -2.03
CA ASP A 242 17.26 -19.25 -2.26
C ASP A 242 18.37 -18.76 -1.29
N GLY A 243 17.99 -18.45 -0.05
CA GLY A 243 18.91 -17.97 0.98
C GLY A 243 19.41 -16.53 0.76
N GLY A 244 18.83 -15.80 -0.19
CA GLY A 244 19.11 -14.38 -0.40
C GLY A 244 18.53 -13.48 0.70
N GLU A 245 18.54 -12.18 0.45
CA GLU A 245 18.05 -11.16 1.39
C GLU A 245 16.63 -11.45 1.89
N GLU A 246 16.43 -11.32 3.20
CA GLU A 246 15.14 -11.44 3.84
C GLU A 246 14.27 -10.21 3.53
N ARG A 247 13.09 -10.46 2.97
CA ARG A 247 12.13 -9.47 2.50
C ARG A 247 10.89 -9.50 3.36
N VAL A 248 10.31 -8.32 3.61
CA VAL A 248 9.04 -8.21 4.32
C VAL A 248 7.90 -8.27 3.30
N VAL A 249 6.96 -9.18 3.53
CA VAL A 249 5.72 -9.34 2.79
C VAL A 249 4.56 -9.11 3.75
N ILE A 250 3.68 -8.16 3.45
CA ILE A 250 2.48 -7.97 4.25
C ILE A 250 1.44 -9.02 3.82
N VAL A 251 1.05 -9.87 4.76
CA VAL A 251 0.03 -10.91 4.56
C VAL A 251 -1.19 -10.55 5.40
N GLN A 252 -2.36 -10.58 4.78
CA GLN A 252 -3.63 -10.29 5.44
C GLN A 252 -4.49 -11.56 5.49
N PRO A 253 -5.16 -11.85 6.62
CA PRO A 253 -6.28 -12.77 6.63
C PRO A 253 -7.38 -12.28 5.68
N PRO A 254 -8.13 -13.19 5.04
CA PRO A 254 -9.35 -12.85 4.32
C PRO A 254 -10.37 -12.06 5.17
N ALA A 255 -11.25 -11.28 4.55
CA ALA A 255 -12.13 -10.33 5.25
C ALA A 255 -13.07 -11.00 6.28
N GLU A 256 -13.58 -12.18 5.95
CA GLU A 256 -14.36 -13.04 6.84
C GLU A 256 -13.55 -13.44 8.07
N ARG A 257 -12.27 -13.80 7.89
CA ARG A 257 -11.37 -14.13 9.00
C ARG A 257 -11.03 -12.90 9.83
N GLN A 258 -10.90 -11.73 9.21
CA GLN A 258 -10.70 -10.47 9.94
C GLN A 258 -11.88 -10.19 10.88
N LYS A 259 -13.12 -10.33 10.40
CA LYS A 259 -14.33 -10.17 11.23
C LYS A 259 -14.32 -11.13 12.42
N GLU A 260 -14.06 -12.41 12.17
CA GLU A 260 -14.01 -13.42 13.24
C GLU A 260 -12.90 -13.15 14.25
N LEU A 261 -11.73 -12.65 13.81
CA LEU A 261 -10.65 -12.25 14.69
C LEU A 261 -11.01 -11.04 15.55
N ILE A 262 -11.83 -10.11 15.07
CA ILE A 262 -12.36 -9.01 15.87
C ILE A 262 -13.31 -9.56 16.93
N ASP A 263 -14.28 -10.37 16.51
CA ASP A 263 -15.28 -10.94 17.43
C ASP A 263 -14.62 -11.77 18.54
N TYR A 264 -13.66 -12.63 18.16
CA TYR A 264 -12.82 -13.38 19.10
C TYR A 264 -12.06 -12.48 20.06
N ALA A 265 -11.39 -11.43 19.56
CA ALA A 265 -10.57 -10.57 20.39
C ALA A 265 -11.43 -9.75 21.38
N LEU A 266 -12.60 -9.26 20.95
CA LEU A 266 -13.55 -8.58 21.82
C LEU A 266 -14.06 -9.50 22.94
N GLU A 267 -14.30 -10.77 22.64
CA GLU A 267 -14.70 -11.76 23.65
C GLU A 267 -13.58 -12.05 24.65
N VAL A 268 -12.38 -12.36 24.18
CA VAL A 268 -11.22 -12.63 25.06
C VAL A 268 -10.89 -11.42 25.94
N CYS A 269 -11.03 -10.21 25.40
CA CYS A 269 -10.79 -8.98 26.14
C CYS A 269 -11.97 -8.54 27.05
N GLY A 270 -13.09 -9.27 27.08
CA GLY A 270 -14.26 -8.90 27.88
C GLY A 270 -14.96 -7.61 27.42
N LEU A 271 -14.84 -7.26 26.14
CA LEU A 271 -15.39 -6.04 25.54
C LEU A 271 -16.72 -6.28 24.80
N LYS A 272 -17.14 -7.54 24.66
CA LYS A 272 -18.45 -7.90 24.11
C LYS A 272 -19.49 -7.83 25.23
N LYS A 273 -20.53 -7.01 25.03
CA LYS A 273 -21.68 -6.95 25.92
C LYS A 273 -22.62 -8.12 25.68
#